data_AF-A0A357AJM0-F1
#
_entry.id   AF-A0A357AJM0-F1
#
_cell.length_a   1.000
_cell.length_b   1.000
_cell.length_c   1.000
_cell.angle_alpha   90.00
_cell.angle_beta   90.00
_cell.angle_gamma   90.00
#
_symmetry.space_group_name_H-M   'P 1'
#
loop_
_entity.id
_entity.type
_entity.pdbx_description
1 polymer ?
#
loop_
_entity_poly.entity_id
_entity_poly.type
_entity_poly.pdbx_seq_one_letter_code
_entity_poly.pdbx_strand_id
1 'polypeptide(L)'
;MKKLVLLLLTFVIIQLLVSFNIINAYLQATLATICINIILAVGLNLITGFTGQFSLGHAGFMSIGAYACAIITMRDATVKGFIIGVF
;
A
#
# COMPACT_ATOMS: atom_id res chain seq x y z
N MET A 1 1.52 19.99 13.56
CA MET A 1 2.70 20.45 12.77
C MET A 1 3.84 19.43 12.80
N LYS A 2 4.48 19.14 13.96
CA LYS A 2 5.64 18.23 14.05
C LYS A 2 5.43 16.81 13.48
N LYS A 3 4.26 16.21 13.69
CA LYS A 3 3.91 14.87 13.17
C LYS A 3 3.82 14.80 11.64
N LEU A 4 3.33 15.87 11.00
CA LEU A 4 3.25 15.97 9.54
C LEU A 4 4.65 16.11 8.91
N VAL A 5 5.52 16.89 9.55
CA VAL A 5 6.92 17.05 9.14
C VAL A 5 7.68 15.72 9.24
N LEU A 6 7.45 14.95 10.31
CA LEU A 6 8.03 13.61 10.47
C LEU A 6 7.59 12.66 9.33
N LEU A 7 6.30 12.67 8.99
CA LEU A 7 5.74 11.84 7.91
C LEU A 7 6.37 12.18 6.55
N LEU A 8 6.50 13.47 6.24
CA LEU A 8 7.14 13.95 5.02
C LEU A 8 8.63 13.58 4.97
N LEU A 9 9.35 13.70 6.08
CA LEU A 9 10.75 13.29 6.18
C LEU A 9 10.93 11.81 5.88
N THR A 10 10.13 10.95 6.50
CA THR A 10 10.20 9.50 6.28
C THR A 10 9.94 9.14 4.81
N PHE A 11 8.96 9.80 4.17
CA PHE A 11 8.67 9.60 2.75
C PHE A 11 9.85 10.00 1.85
N VAL A 12 10.45 11.17 2.09
CA VAL A 12 11.60 11.67 1.32
C VAL A 12 12.82 10.77 1.48
N ILE A 13 13.07 10.25 2.69
CA ILE A 13 14.18 9.33 2.96
C ILE A 13 14.02 8.02 2.18
N ILE A 14 12.82 7.45 2.17
CA ILE A 14 12.52 6.22 1.41
C ILE A 14 12.71 6.47 -0.10
N GLN A 15 12.24 7.61 -0.61
CA GLN A 15 12.37 7.94 -2.03
C GLN A 15 13.83 8.13 -2.48
N LEU A 16 14.66 8.73 -1.62
CA LEU A 16 16.11 8.83 -1.87
C LEU A 16 16.75 7.44 -1.87
N LEU A 17 16.42 6.58 -0.90
CA LEU A 17 16.95 5.22 -0.84
C LEU A 17 16.60 4.36 -2.07
N VAL A 18 15.42 4.56 -2.64
CA VAL A 18 15.01 3.94 -3.91
C VAL A 18 15.83 4.50 -5.08
N SER A 19 16.05 5.82 -5.11
CA SER A 19 16.81 6.50 -6.18
C SER A 19 18.30 6.12 -6.19
N PHE A 20 18.89 5.87 -5.03
CA PHE A 20 20.28 5.38 -4.90
C PHE A 20 20.45 3.88 -5.17
N ASN A 21 19.40 3.18 -5.63
CA ASN A 21 19.40 1.74 -5.95
C ASN A 21 19.77 0.81 -4.78
N ILE A 22 19.78 1.32 -3.55
CA ILE A 22 19.99 0.51 -2.33
C ILE A 22 18.77 -0.38 -2.08
N ILE A 23 17.58 0.14 -2.37
CA ILE A 23 16.33 -0.64 -2.36
C ILE A 23 16.11 -1.23 -3.75
N ASN A 24 16.47 -2.51 -3.90
CA ASN A 24 16.19 -3.28 -5.11
C ASN A 24 14.67 -3.57 -5.23
N ALA A 25 14.17 -3.91 -6.43
CA ALA A 25 12.75 -4.16 -6.69
C ALA A 25 12.14 -5.20 -5.72
N TYR A 26 12.93 -6.20 -5.31
CA TYR A 26 12.54 -7.18 -4.30
C TYR A 26 12.29 -6.56 -2.91
N LEU A 27 13.20 -5.69 -2.46
CA LEU A 27 13.04 -4.99 -1.17
C LEU A 27 11.89 -4.00 -1.23
N GLN A 28 11.64 -3.37 -2.37
CA GLN A 28 10.50 -2.49 -2.57
C GLN A 28 9.16 -3.25 -2.46
N ALA A 29 9.04 -4.40 -3.10
CA ALA A 29 7.85 -5.26 -2.99
C ALA A 29 7.65 -5.78 -1.55
N THR A 30 8.73 -6.15 -0.87
CA THR A 30 8.70 -6.59 0.53
C THR A 30 8.22 -5.46 1.44
N LEU A 31 8.74 -4.24 1.28
CA LEU A 31 8.34 -3.07 2.05
C LEU A 31 6.86 -2.73 1.83
N ALA A 32 6.38 -2.78 0.58
CA ALA A 32 4.97 -2.59 0.26
C ALA A 32 4.07 -3.62 0.98
N THR A 33 4.49 -4.88 1.00
CA THR A 33 3.76 -5.97 1.67
C THR A 33 3.68 -5.75 3.18
N ILE A 34 4.79 -5.32 3.80
CA ILE A 34 4.83 -4.96 5.23
C ILE A 34 3.86 -3.81 5.51
N CYS A 35 3.88 -2.74 4.71
CA CYS A 35 2.97 -1.61 4.87
C CYS A 35 1.49 -2.02 4.75
N ILE A 36 1.15 -2.86 3.77
CA ILE A 36 -0.20 -3.39 3.59
C ILE A 36 -0.63 -4.18 4.82
N ASN A 37 0.23 -5.06 5.33
CA ASN A 37 -0.06 -5.86 6.53
C ASN A 37 -0.24 -5.01 7.79
N ILE A 38 0.53 -3.92 7.95
CA ILE A 38 0.34 -2.97 9.06
C ILE A 38 -1.02 -2.28 8.95
N ILE A 39 -1.40 -1.80 7.76
CA ILE A 39 -2.71 -1.15 7.54
C ILE A 39 -3.84 -2.14 7.85
N LEU A 40 -3.70 -3.40 7.41
CA LEU A 40 -4.67 -4.46 7.68
C LEU A 40 -4.80 -4.75 9.18
N ALA A 41 -3.68 -4.91 9.89
CA ALA A 41 -3.67 -5.20 11.32
C ALA A 41 -4.29 -4.06 12.14
N VAL A 42 -3.96 -2.81 11.80
CA VAL A 42 -4.53 -1.62 12.47
C VAL A 42 -6.02 -1.47 12.15
N GLY A 43 -6.41 -1.69 10.89
CA GLY A 43 -7.82 -1.65 10.49
C GLY A 43 -8.65 -2.71 11.19
N LEU A 44 -8.14 -3.94 11.27
CA LEU A 44 -8.82 -5.02 11.99
C LEU A 44 -8.95 -4.68 13.48
N ASN A 45 -7.87 -4.23 14.12
CA ASN A 45 -7.88 -3.80 15.52
C ASN A 45 -8.88 -2.66 15.78
N LEU A 46 -9.09 -1.78 14.81
CA LEU A 46 -10.06 -0.70 14.93
C LEU A 46 -11.51 -1.24 14.94
N ILE A 47 -11.84 -2.11 13.98
CA ILE A 47 -13.21 -2.62 13.80
C ILE A 47 -13.56 -3.63 14.90
N THR A 48 -12.66 -4.60 15.18
CA THR A 48 -12.90 -5.63 16.19
C THR A 48 -12.72 -5.10 17.60
N GLY A 49 -11.75 -4.19 17.82
CA GLY A 49 -11.44 -3.64 19.14
C GLY A 49 -12.42 -2.58 19.61
N PHE A 50 -12.86 -1.65 18.75
CA PHE A 50 -13.75 -0.55 19.16
C PHE A 50 -15.22 -0.80 18.88
N THR A 51 -15.56 -1.53 17.81
CA THR A 51 -16.96 -1.75 17.41
C THR A 51 -17.45 -3.16 17.74
N GLY A 52 -16.55 -4.09 18.07
CA GLY A 52 -16.89 -5.48 18.40
C GLY A 52 -17.44 -6.30 17.21
N GLN A 53 -17.44 -5.74 16.00
CA GLN A 53 -17.94 -6.39 14.80
C GLN A 53 -16.78 -7.00 14.01
N PHE A 54 -16.90 -8.27 13.63
CA PHE A 54 -15.91 -8.91 12.76
C PHE A 54 -16.33 -8.71 11.30
N SER A 55 -15.83 -7.64 10.67
CA SER A 55 -16.06 -7.38 9.24
C SER A 55 -14.75 -7.49 8.47
N LEU A 56 -14.50 -8.66 7.88
CA LEU A 56 -13.35 -8.92 7.00
C LEU A 56 -13.63 -8.60 5.52
N GLY A 57 -14.91 -8.44 5.14
CA GLY A 57 -15.30 -8.33 3.73
C GLY A 57 -14.72 -7.11 3.03
N HIS A 58 -14.65 -5.97 3.71
CA HIS A 58 -14.18 -4.72 3.11
C HIS A 58 -12.68 -4.75 2.76
N ALA A 59 -11.86 -5.36 3.62
CA ALA A 59 -10.44 -5.58 3.35
C ALA A 59 -10.22 -6.59 2.20
N GLY A 60 -11.09 -7.61 2.09
CA GLY A 60 -11.09 -8.54 0.98
C GLY A 60 -11.42 -7.90 -0.37
N PHE A 61 -12.47 -7.07 -0.43
CA PHE A 61 -12.80 -6.36 -1.68
C PHE A 61 -11.73 -5.33 -2.05
N MET A 62 -11.12 -4.66 -1.07
CA MET A 62 -10.00 -3.75 -1.30
C MET A 62 -8.77 -4.46 -1.87
N SER A 63 -8.41 -5.64 -1.35
CA SER A 63 -7.25 -6.40 -1.83
C SER A 63 -7.48 -6.97 -3.23
N ILE A 64 -8.70 -7.43 -3.53
CA ILE A 64 -9.08 -7.91 -4.87
C ILE A 64 -8.96 -6.79 -5.91
N GLY A 65 -9.48 -5.58 -5.61
CA GLY A 65 -9.36 -4.43 -6.50
C GLY A 65 -7.91 -3.99 -6.73
N ALA A 66 -7.12 -3.91 -5.66
CA ALA A 66 -5.70 -3.57 -5.76
C ALA A 66 -4.90 -4.60 -6.58
N TYR A 67 -5.20 -5.89 -6.43
CA TYR A 67 -4.53 -6.96 -7.17
C TYR A 67 -4.93 -6.98 -8.65
N ALA A 68 -6.21 -6.73 -8.96
CA ALA A 68 -6.67 -6.58 -10.34
C ALA A 68 -5.98 -5.42 -11.06
N CYS A 69 -5.88 -4.25 -10.38
CA CYS A 69 -5.15 -3.09 -10.88
C CYS A 69 -3.67 -3.41 -11.14
N ALA A 70 -3.02 -4.12 -10.21
CA ALA A 70 -1.63 -4.52 -10.35
C ALA A 70 -1.41 -5.42 -11.58
N ILE A 71 -2.27 -6.42 -11.82
CA ILE A 71 -2.17 -7.30 -13.00
C ILE A 71 -2.31 -6.51 -14.30
N ILE A 72 -3.28 -5.60 -14.37
CA ILE A 72 -3.51 -4.77 -15.56
C ILE A 72 -2.29 -3.88 -15.83
N THR A 73 -1.75 -3.26 -14.77
CA THR A 73 -0.55 -2.41 -14.85
C THR A 73 0.71 -3.21 -15.21
N MET A 74 0.83 -4.46 -14.75
CA MET A 74 1.95 -5.34 -15.13
C MET A 74 1.88 -5.75 -16.61
N ARG A 75 0.67 -5.91 -17.16
CA ARG A 75 0.49 -6.23 -18.58
C ARG A 75 0.67 -5.01 -19.49
N ASP A 76 0.20 -3.85 -19.04
CA ASP A 76 0.28 -2.60 -19.77
C ASP A 76 0.82 -1.50 -18.85
N ALA A 77 2.15 -1.35 -18.86
CA ALA A 77 2.88 -0.41 -17.99
C ALA A 77 2.68 1.07 -18.36
N THR A 78 1.76 1.36 -19.28
CA THR A 78 1.41 2.71 -19.72
C THR A 78 0.50 3.39 -18.67
N VAL A 79 0.55 4.72 -18.58
CA VAL A 79 -0.39 5.52 -17.74
C VAL A 79 -1.85 5.16 -18.02
N LYS A 80 -2.18 4.79 -19.28
CA LYS A 80 -3.51 4.31 -19.66
C LYS A 80 -3.87 2.97 -19.02
N GLY A 81 -2.92 2.03 -18.93
CA GLY A 81 -3.12 0.74 -18.26
C GLY A 81 -3.34 0.90 -16.76
N PHE A 82 -2.64 1.83 -16.11
CA PHE A 82 -2.90 2.17 -14.70
C PHE A 82 -4.31 2.75 -14.50
N ILE A 83 -4.76 3.69 -15.36
CA ILE A 83 -6.11 4.26 -15.25
C ILE A 83 -7.18 3.18 -15.43
N ILE A 84 -7.02 2.30 -16.41
CA ILE A 84 -7.95 1.17 -16.62
C ILE A 84 -7.92 0.18 -15.45
N GLY A 85 -6.79 0.04 -14.76
CA GLY A 85 -6.69 -0.82 -13.58
C GLY A 85 -7.34 -0.24 -12.33
N VAL A 86 -7.38 1.09 -12.20
CA VAL A 86 -7.90 1.80 -11.02
C VAL A 86 -9.43 1.96 -11.04
N PHE A 87 -10.04 2.04 -12.23
CA PHE A 87 -11.48 2.21 -12.43
C PHE A 87 -12.17 0.88 -12.78
#